data_AF-A0A9D4DXH5-F1
#
_entry.id   AF-A0A9D4DXH5-F1
#
_cell.length_a   1.000
_cell.length_b   1.000
_cell.length_c   1.000
_cell.angle_alpha   90.00
_cell.angle_beta   90.00
_cell.angle_gamma   90.00
#
_symmetry.space_group_name_H-M   'P 1'
#
loop_
_entity.id
_entity.type
_entity.pdbx_description
1 polymer ?
#
loop_
_entity_poly.entity_id
_entity_poly.type
_entity_poly.pdbx_seq_one_letter_code
_entity_poly.pdbx_strand_id
1 'polypeptide(L)'
;MVSKRKDLVTRKQRIISRIVTPNIQNSLFVTYYMCASESGPGSFEQCKTHMSKGIERERHSMFNKATENIMQELLALQQEVIAHVKDVCDVLLQDIRAAYEPLYAHSIQIRAAFLNCISKIAKRLEEIGFESHDYPNADEGLALHGNNPDNSADMILE
;
A
#
# COMPACT_ATOMS: atom_id res chain seq x y z
N MET A 1 -0.43 13.34 11.08
CA MET A 1 -0.02 12.02 10.53
C MET A 1 0.30 12.05 9.03
N VAL A 2 -0.43 12.81 8.20
CA VAL A 2 -0.12 12.99 6.76
C VAL A 2 1.18 13.79 6.51
N SER A 3 1.51 14.79 7.36
CA SER A 3 2.73 15.62 7.23
C SER A 3 4.02 14.80 7.31
N LYS A 4 4.16 13.94 8.33
CA LYS A 4 5.33 13.05 8.52
C LYS A 4 5.63 12.16 7.30
N ARG A 5 4.61 11.87 6.48
CA ARG A 5 4.69 10.99 5.29
C ARG A 5 5.23 11.71 4.07
N LYS A 6 4.73 12.92 3.81
CA LYS A 6 5.32 13.82 2.81
C LYS A 6 6.78 14.07 3.17
N ASP A 7 7.09 14.24 4.45
CA ASP A 7 8.45 14.49 4.91
C ASP A 7 9.41 13.31 4.69
N LEU A 8 8.94 12.06 4.69
CA LEU A 8 9.76 10.87 4.40
C LEU A 8 10.07 10.79 2.90
N VAL A 9 9.03 10.87 2.06
CA VAL A 9 9.19 10.83 0.59
C VAL A 9 10.04 12.00 0.11
N THR A 10 9.80 13.21 0.61
CA THR A 10 10.60 14.39 0.27
C THR A 10 12.05 14.25 0.75
N ARG A 11 12.31 13.64 1.93
CA ARG A 11 13.69 13.37 2.37
C ARG A 11 14.39 12.37 1.47
N LYS A 12 13.73 11.26 1.11
CA LYS A 12 14.28 10.24 0.23
C LYS A 12 14.53 10.76 -1.18
N GLN A 13 13.59 11.53 -1.73
CA GLN A 13 13.79 12.25 -3.00
C GLN A 13 15.01 13.17 -2.97
N ARG A 14 15.19 13.96 -1.89
CA ARG A 14 16.39 14.81 -1.73
C ARG A 14 17.69 14.00 -1.69
N ILE A 15 17.68 12.83 -1.06
CA ILE A 15 18.84 11.94 -1.01
C ILE A 15 19.14 11.43 -2.43
N ILE A 16 18.12 10.94 -3.15
CA ILE A 16 18.24 10.46 -4.53
C ILE A 16 18.80 11.54 -5.45
N SER A 17 18.28 12.77 -5.37
CA SER A 17 18.78 13.90 -6.18
C SER A 17 20.24 14.24 -5.89
N ARG A 18 20.78 13.85 -4.73
CA ARG A 18 22.17 14.09 -4.33
C ARG A 18 23.11 12.93 -4.67
N ILE A 19 22.64 11.80 -5.21
CA ILE A 19 23.46 10.62 -5.51
C ILE A 19 24.36 10.82 -6.74
N VAL A 20 23.93 11.67 -7.68
CA VAL A 20 24.60 11.84 -8.97
C VAL A 20 25.99 12.44 -8.82
N THR A 21 26.11 13.60 -8.15
CA THR A 21 27.38 14.31 -7.97
C THR A 21 28.47 13.46 -7.32
N PRO A 22 28.27 12.80 -6.16
CA PRO A 22 29.29 11.98 -5.55
C PRO A 22 29.63 10.73 -6.39
N ASN A 23 28.69 10.16 -7.14
CA ASN A 23 29.00 9.06 -8.05
C ASN A 23 29.93 9.50 -9.18
N ILE A 24 29.63 10.63 -9.81
CA ILE A 24 30.48 11.18 -10.88
C ILE A 24 31.86 11.54 -10.32
N GLN A 25 31.92 12.16 -9.14
CA GLN A 25 33.19 12.51 -8.48
C GLN A 25 34.04 11.26 -8.17
N ASN A 26 33.41 10.20 -7.66
CA ASN A 26 34.09 8.93 -7.39
C ASN A 26 34.59 8.28 -8.68
N SER A 27 33.81 8.30 -9.76
CA SER A 27 34.25 7.79 -11.07
C SER A 27 35.44 8.55 -11.65
N LEU A 28 35.53 9.87 -11.40
CA LEU A 28 36.62 10.72 -11.87
C LEU A 28 37.78 10.85 -10.87
N PHE A 29 37.76 10.13 -9.75
CA PHE A 29 38.76 10.26 -8.69
C PHE A 29 40.21 10.17 -9.19
N VAL A 30 40.50 9.19 -10.05
CA VAL A 30 41.84 9.00 -10.63
C VAL A 30 42.26 10.20 -11.47
N THR A 31 41.34 10.76 -12.25
CA THR A 31 41.58 11.93 -13.09
C THR A 31 41.84 13.18 -12.25
N TYR A 32 41.07 13.37 -11.16
CA TYR A 32 41.33 14.45 -10.20
C TYR A 32 42.69 14.29 -9.53
N TYR A 33 43.07 13.07 -9.16
CA TYR A 33 44.37 12.78 -8.57
C TYR A 33 45.53 13.12 -9.53
N MET A 34 45.43 12.71 -10.80
CA MET A 34 46.42 13.06 -11.82
C MET A 34 46.57 14.58 -11.96
N CYS A 35 45.46 15.31 -12.09
CA CYS A 35 45.46 16.77 -12.13
C CYS A 35 46.08 17.42 -10.88
N ALA A 36 45.84 16.85 -9.69
CA ALA A 36 46.40 17.35 -8.44
C ALA A 36 47.92 17.14 -8.33
N SER A 37 48.45 16.13 -9.02
CA SER A 37 49.89 15.86 -9.09
C SER A 37 50.66 16.66 -10.14
N GLU A 38 49.95 17.36 -11.04
CA GLU A 38 50.57 18.20 -12.06
C GLU A 38 51.17 19.48 -11.43
N SER A 39 52.36 19.86 -11.87
CA SER A 39 53.06 21.07 -11.38
C SER A 39 54.01 21.63 -12.42
N GLY A 40 54.20 22.95 -12.40
CA GLY A 40 55.13 23.65 -13.29
C GLY A 40 54.51 24.18 -14.59
N PRO A 41 55.35 24.65 -15.54
CA PRO A 41 54.90 25.23 -16.80
C PRO A 41 54.14 24.21 -17.65
N GLY A 42 52.95 24.59 -18.15
CA GLY A 42 52.11 23.71 -18.95
C GLY A 42 51.20 22.76 -18.16
N SER A 43 51.25 22.78 -16.81
CA SER A 43 50.35 22.00 -15.94
C SER A 43 48.87 22.19 -16.25
N PHE A 44 48.45 23.40 -16.65
CA PHE A 44 47.08 23.67 -17.07
C PHE A 44 46.64 22.80 -18.26
N GLU A 45 47.46 22.76 -19.33
CA GLU A 45 47.09 22.00 -20.53
C GLU A 45 47.22 20.48 -20.32
N GLN A 46 48.15 20.06 -19.45
CA GLN A 46 48.25 18.67 -19.00
C GLN A 46 47.01 18.25 -18.22
N CYS A 47 46.58 19.03 -17.23
CA CYS A 47 45.36 18.72 -16.48
C CYS A 47 44.11 18.74 -17.37
N LYS A 48 44.00 19.68 -18.31
CA LYS A 48 42.90 19.68 -19.30
C LYS A 48 42.88 18.41 -20.15
N THR A 49 44.06 17.95 -20.58
CA THR A 49 44.21 16.70 -21.32
C THR A 49 43.79 15.49 -20.47
N HIS A 50 44.24 15.41 -19.22
CA HIS A 50 43.84 14.35 -18.28
C HIS A 50 42.33 14.36 -18.05
N MET A 51 41.74 15.54 -17.85
CA MET A 51 40.30 15.69 -17.62
C MET A 51 39.49 15.24 -18.84
N SER A 52 39.83 15.69 -20.04
CA SER A 52 39.15 15.26 -21.27
C SER A 52 39.24 13.76 -21.50
N LYS A 53 40.43 13.16 -21.30
CA LYS A 53 40.62 11.71 -21.46
C LYS A 53 39.87 10.92 -20.38
N GLY A 54 39.90 11.39 -19.14
CA GLY A 54 39.18 10.78 -18.03
C GLY A 54 37.67 10.78 -18.24
N ILE A 55 37.12 11.92 -18.64
CA ILE A 55 35.68 12.04 -18.96
C ILE A 55 35.32 11.14 -20.14
N GLU A 56 36.06 11.14 -21.26
CA GLU A 56 35.68 10.32 -22.41
C GLU A 56 35.70 8.82 -22.07
N ARG A 57 36.66 8.39 -21.25
CA ARG A 57 36.75 7.01 -20.77
C ARG A 57 35.59 6.64 -19.84
N GLU A 58 35.28 7.49 -18.87
CA GLU A 58 34.34 7.15 -17.80
C GLU A 58 32.91 7.61 -18.09
N ARG A 59 32.65 8.40 -19.15
CA ARG A 59 31.35 9.07 -19.38
C ARG A 59 30.17 8.11 -19.28
N HIS A 60 30.23 7.00 -20.01
CA HIS A 60 29.13 6.04 -20.02
C HIS A 60 29.02 5.30 -18.69
N SER A 61 30.16 4.87 -18.14
CA SER A 61 30.23 4.15 -16.85
C SER A 61 29.67 4.99 -15.69
N MET A 62 30.11 6.25 -15.56
CA MET A 62 29.72 7.13 -14.45
C MET A 62 28.23 7.46 -14.45
N PHE A 63 27.64 7.71 -15.62
CA PHE A 63 26.21 7.98 -15.74
C PHE A 63 25.37 6.71 -15.62
N ASN A 64 25.81 5.58 -16.17
CA ASN A 64 25.10 4.31 -16.01
C ASN A 64 25.06 3.90 -14.54
N LYS A 65 26.20 3.97 -13.84
CA LYS A 65 26.28 3.66 -12.41
C LYS A 65 25.44 4.62 -11.56
N ALA A 66 25.46 5.92 -11.85
CA ALA A 66 24.60 6.88 -11.17
C ALA A 66 23.11 6.59 -11.39
N THR A 67 22.73 6.22 -12.62
CA THR A 67 21.35 5.87 -12.98
C THR A 67 20.90 4.58 -12.32
N GLU A 68 21.77 3.57 -12.27
CA GLU A 68 21.51 2.31 -11.58
C GLU A 68 21.29 2.51 -10.08
N ASN A 69 22.14 3.31 -9.44
CA ASN A 69 21.96 3.67 -8.03
C ASN A 69 20.65 4.44 -7.78
N ILE A 70 20.27 5.37 -8.67
CA ILE A 70 18.97 6.06 -8.60
C ILE A 70 17.84 5.05 -8.70
N MET A 71 17.92 4.10 -9.64
CA MET A 71 16.88 3.09 -9.84
C MET A 71 16.72 2.21 -8.60
N GLN A 72 17.84 1.78 -8.01
CA GLN A 72 17.83 0.97 -6.78
C GLN A 72 17.16 1.72 -5.62
N GLU A 73 17.47 2.99 -5.42
CA GLU A 73 16.86 3.81 -4.36
C GLU A 73 15.38 4.08 -4.61
N LEU A 74 14.96 4.24 -5.88
CA LEU A 74 13.55 4.37 -6.23
C LEU A 74 12.77 3.08 -5.96
N LEU A 75 13.34 1.92 -6.29
CA LEU A 75 12.75 0.62 -5.99
C LEU A 75 12.65 0.38 -4.48
N ALA A 76 13.70 0.74 -3.72
CA ALA A 76 13.67 0.65 -2.26
C ALA A 76 12.57 1.55 -1.66
N LEU A 77 12.45 2.78 -2.15
CA LEU A 77 11.39 3.70 -1.72
C LEU A 77 9.99 3.15 -2.06
N GLN A 78 9.81 2.57 -3.24
CA GLN A 78 8.54 1.94 -3.64
C GLN A 78 8.16 0.82 -2.67
N GLN A 79 9.11 -0.07 -2.35
CA GLN A 79 8.87 -1.17 -1.42
C GLN A 79 8.52 -0.67 -0.02
N GLU A 80 9.21 0.36 0.47
CA GLU A 80 8.95 0.98 1.77
C GLU A 80 7.53 1.58 1.83
N VAL A 81 7.09 2.24 0.75
CA VAL A 81 5.73 2.80 0.64
C VAL A 81 4.68 1.68 0.64
N ILE A 82 4.89 0.61 -0.12
CA ILE A 82 3.95 -0.53 -0.19
C ILE A 82 3.81 -1.22 1.17
N ALA A 83 4.93 -1.54 1.82
CA ALA A 83 4.94 -2.17 3.13
C ALA A 83 4.17 -1.33 4.15
N HIS A 84 4.41 -0.02 4.17
CA HIS A 84 3.70 0.88 5.06
C HIS A 84 2.19 0.96 4.77
N VAL A 85 1.77 0.99 3.49
CA VAL A 85 0.33 1.00 3.16
C VAL A 85 -0.32 -0.27 3.68
N LYS A 86 0.34 -1.41 3.51
CA LYS A 86 -0.13 -2.70 4.01
C LYS A 86 -0.28 -2.69 5.53
N ASP A 87 0.73 -2.23 6.28
CA ASP A 87 0.66 -2.14 7.74
C ASP A 87 -0.52 -1.29 8.22
N VAL A 88 -0.78 -0.16 7.55
CA VAL A 88 -1.93 0.70 7.87
C VAL A 88 -3.25 -0.02 7.59
N CYS A 89 -3.37 -0.70 6.46
CA CYS A 89 -4.57 -1.48 6.14
C CYS A 89 -4.80 -2.60 7.17
N ASP A 90 -3.75 -3.29 7.59
CA ASP A 90 -3.84 -4.37 8.57
C ASP A 90 -4.32 -3.84 9.94
N VAL A 91 -3.80 -2.70 10.38
CA VAL A 91 -4.27 -2.02 11.60
C VAL A 91 -5.74 -1.62 11.48
N LEU A 92 -6.14 -0.99 10.37
CA LEU A 92 -7.52 -0.57 10.17
C LEU A 92 -8.48 -1.76 10.13
N LEU A 93 -8.08 -2.86 9.48
CA LEU A 93 -8.87 -4.09 9.45
C LEU A 93 -9.02 -4.70 10.84
N GLN A 94 -7.96 -4.65 11.65
CA GLN A 94 -8.00 -5.12 13.04
C GLN A 94 -8.92 -4.25 13.90
N ASP A 95 -8.86 -2.93 13.75
CA ASP A 95 -9.72 -1.99 14.46
C ASP A 95 -11.20 -2.20 14.11
N ILE A 96 -11.50 -2.37 12.82
CA ILE A 96 -12.85 -2.67 12.35
C ILE A 96 -13.32 -4.01 12.95
N ARG A 97 -12.52 -5.07 12.87
CA ARG A 97 -12.88 -6.36 13.47
C ARG A 97 -13.14 -6.23 14.96
N ALA A 98 -12.26 -5.57 15.70
CA ALA A 98 -12.41 -5.36 17.14
C ALA A 98 -13.69 -4.59 17.49
N ALA A 99 -14.11 -3.64 16.64
CA ALA A 99 -15.34 -2.88 16.84
C ALA A 99 -16.61 -3.70 16.51
N TYR A 100 -16.58 -4.53 15.46
CA TYR A 100 -17.75 -5.24 14.96
C TYR A 100 -18.00 -6.59 15.62
N GLU A 101 -16.96 -7.32 16.03
CA GLU A 101 -17.07 -8.62 16.70
C GLU A 101 -18.00 -8.59 17.93
N PRO A 102 -17.90 -7.63 18.87
CA PRO A 102 -18.78 -7.60 20.03
C PRO A 102 -20.25 -7.32 19.66
N LEU A 103 -20.49 -6.49 18.64
CA LEU A 103 -21.86 -6.22 18.16
C LEU A 103 -22.49 -7.47 17.55
N TYR A 104 -21.71 -8.19 16.75
CA TYR A 104 -22.15 -9.45 16.14
C TYR A 104 -22.42 -10.52 17.21
N ALA A 105 -21.49 -10.71 18.16
CA ALA A 105 -21.65 -11.64 19.27
C ALA A 105 -22.87 -11.31 20.13
N HIS A 106 -23.09 -10.03 20.44
CA HIS A 106 -24.25 -9.59 21.22
C HIS A 106 -25.57 -9.86 20.51
N SER A 107 -25.64 -9.63 19.19
CA SER A 107 -26.84 -9.92 18.39
C SER A 107 -27.22 -11.41 18.40
N ILE A 108 -26.22 -12.30 18.36
CA ILE A 108 -26.43 -13.75 18.46
C ILE A 108 -26.94 -14.13 19.84
N GLN A 109 -26.40 -13.55 20.90
CA GLN A 109 -26.84 -13.80 22.28
C GLN A 109 -28.30 -13.38 22.49
N ILE A 110 -28.69 -12.20 22.02
CA ILE A 110 -30.08 -11.72 22.08
C ILE A 110 -31.01 -12.69 21.32
N ARG A 111 -30.64 -13.07 20.09
CA ARG A 111 -31.43 -14.00 19.29
C ARG A 111 -31.60 -15.35 19.98
N ALA A 112 -30.53 -15.90 20.56
CA ALA A 112 -30.57 -17.16 21.29
C ALA A 112 -31.46 -17.08 22.55
N ALA A 113 -31.37 -15.98 23.30
CA ALA A 113 -32.21 -15.75 24.48
C ALA A 113 -33.70 -15.65 24.10
N PHE A 114 -34.02 -14.95 23.02
CA PHE A 114 -35.39 -14.82 22.52
C PHE A 114 -35.99 -16.18 22.09
N LEU A 115 -35.23 -16.98 21.33
CA LEU A 115 -35.65 -18.34 20.94
C LEU A 115 -35.88 -19.23 22.16
N ASN A 116 -35.04 -19.11 23.20
CA ASN A 116 -35.23 -19.84 24.45
C ASN A 116 -36.54 -19.43 25.16
N CYS A 117 -36.84 -18.13 25.21
CA CYS A 117 -38.11 -17.63 25.77
C CYS A 117 -39.32 -18.15 25.01
N ILE A 118 -39.30 -18.14 23.67
CA ILE A 118 -40.39 -18.71 22.85
C ILE A 118 -40.57 -20.19 23.15
N SER A 119 -39.48 -20.96 23.18
CA SER A 119 -39.55 -22.39 23.50
C SER A 119 -40.13 -22.67 24.89
N LYS A 120 -39.77 -21.86 25.90
CA LYS A 120 -40.36 -21.94 27.25
C LYS A 120 -41.87 -21.63 27.26
N ILE A 121 -42.29 -20.62 26.50
CA ILE A 121 -43.71 -20.27 26.39
C ILE A 121 -44.48 -21.37 25.68
N ALA A 122 -43.97 -21.86 24.53
CA ALA A 122 -44.58 -22.96 23.78
C ALA A 122 -44.78 -24.20 24.65
N LYS A 123 -43.75 -24.61 25.41
CA LYS A 123 -43.84 -25.72 26.34
C LYS A 123 -44.90 -25.51 27.44
N ARG A 124 -45.00 -24.30 27.99
CA ARG A 124 -46.04 -23.97 28.99
C ARG A 124 -47.45 -23.98 28.39
N LEU A 125 -47.60 -23.59 27.12
CA LEU A 125 -48.88 -23.64 26.42
C LEU A 125 -49.31 -25.09 26.18
N GLU A 126 -48.38 -25.96 25.81
CA GLU A 126 -48.63 -27.42 25.71
C GLU A 126 -49.06 -28.01 27.07
N GLU A 127 -48.40 -27.62 28.16
CA GLU A 127 -48.73 -28.06 29.53
C GLU A 127 -50.14 -27.62 30.01
N ILE A 128 -50.71 -26.54 29.44
CA ILE A 128 -52.03 -26.00 29.79
C ILE A 128 -53.15 -26.60 28.90
N GLY A 129 -52.82 -27.51 27.98
CA GLY A 129 -53.80 -28.18 27.11
C GLY A 129 -54.19 -27.36 25.89
N PHE A 130 -53.35 -26.40 25.48
CA PHE A 130 -53.50 -25.74 24.18
C PHE A 130 -52.96 -26.70 23.10
N GLU A 131 -53.85 -27.43 22.43
CA GLU A 131 -53.48 -28.17 21.22
C GLU A 131 -53.14 -27.17 20.11
N SER A 132 -51.95 -27.31 19.53
CA SER A 132 -51.56 -26.57 18.33
C SER A 132 -52.54 -26.92 17.21
N HIS A 133 -53.36 -25.96 16.80
CA HIS A 133 -54.05 -26.10 15.53
C HIS A 133 -52.98 -26.07 14.44
N ASP A 134 -52.83 -27.19 13.71
CA ASP A 134 -51.91 -27.32 12.58
C ASP A 134 -52.06 -26.12 11.64
N TYR A 135 -51.03 -25.28 11.58
CA TYR A 135 -50.91 -24.33 10.49
C TYR A 135 -50.40 -25.10 9.27
N PRO A 136 -51.13 -25.10 8.13
CA PRO A 136 -50.63 -25.75 6.92
C PRO A 136 -49.27 -25.15 6.54
N ASN A 137 -48.34 -26.04 6.20
CA ASN A 137 -46.95 -25.75 5.87
C ASN A 137 -46.82 -24.50 4.99
N ALA A 138 -45.99 -23.55 5.42
CA ALA A 138 -45.61 -22.35 4.67
C ALA A 138 -44.61 -22.66 3.54
N ASP A 139 -44.87 -23.71 2.73
CA ASP A 139 -44.11 -24.03 1.51
C ASP A 139 -44.73 -23.41 0.25
N GLU A 140 -45.87 -22.72 0.35
CA GLU A 140 -46.43 -21.91 -0.75
C GLU A 140 -46.22 -20.43 -0.50
N GLY A 141 -45.02 -19.91 -0.79
CA GLY A 141 -44.75 -18.50 -0.50
C GLY A 141 -43.48 -17.86 -1.02
N LEU A 142 -42.79 -18.42 -2.03
CA LEU A 142 -41.66 -17.74 -2.70
C LEU A 142 -41.68 -17.97 -4.22
N ALA A 143 -42.83 -17.75 -4.85
CA ALA A 143 -42.88 -17.40 -6.27
C ALA A 143 -43.07 -15.89 -6.39
N LEU A 144 -42.03 -15.12 -6.06
CA LEU A 144 -42.01 -13.70 -6.42
C LEU A 144 -41.59 -13.58 -7.89
N HIS A 145 -42.59 -13.24 -8.69
CA HIS A 145 -42.51 -12.60 -10.00
C HIS A 145 -41.16 -11.93 -10.29
N GLY A 146 -40.49 -12.44 -11.33
CA GLY A 146 -39.53 -11.67 -12.09
C GLY A 146 -40.26 -10.54 -12.80
N ASN A 147 -40.08 -9.31 -12.32
CA ASN A 147 -40.31 -8.11 -13.10
C ASN A 147 -38.96 -7.47 -13.37
N ASN A 148 -38.46 -7.74 -14.58
CA ASN A 148 -37.51 -6.89 -15.26
C ASN A 148 -38.24 -5.58 -15.63
N PRO A 149 -37.59 -4.42 -15.46
CA PRO A 149 -37.45 -3.60 -16.65
C PRO A 149 -36.03 -3.05 -16.80
N ASP A 150 -35.48 -3.26 -18.00
CA ASP A 150 -34.52 -2.36 -18.63
C ASP A 150 -34.98 -0.90 -18.45
N ASN A 151 -34.10 -0.01 -17.98
CA ASN A 151 -33.22 0.76 -18.87
C ASN A 151 -32.55 1.94 -18.13
N SER A 152 -31.36 2.30 -18.60
CA SER A 152 -30.66 3.58 -18.43
C SER A 152 -29.98 3.90 -17.09
N ALA A 153 -28.69 3.54 -17.01
CA ALA A 153 -27.61 4.53 -16.92
C ALA A 153 -26.26 3.85 -17.13
N ASP A 154 -25.83 3.85 -18.40
CA ASP A 154 -24.42 4.07 -18.70
C ASP A 154 -23.94 5.36 -18.03
N MET A 155 -22.62 5.44 -17.85
CA MET A 155 -21.77 6.63 -17.72
C MET A 155 -21.16 6.87 -16.32
N ILE A 156 -19.82 7.02 -16.34
CA ILE A 156 -18.90 7.63 -15.35
C ILE A 156 -18.37 6.64 -14.29
N LEU A 157 -17.08 6.28 -14.17
CA LEU A 157 -15.83 6.88 -14.64
C LEU A 157 -14.68 5.85 -14.62
N GLU A 158 -13.69 6.13 -15.47
CA GLU A 158 -12.29 5.70 -15.36
C GLU A 158 -11.70 5.77 -13.93
#